data_AF-A0A804QAM5-F1
#
_entry.id   AF-A0A804QAM5-F1
#
_cell.length_a   1.000
_cell.length_b   1.000
_cell.length_c   1.000
_cell.angle_alpha   90.00
_cell.angle_beta   90.00
_cell.angle_gamma   90.00
#
_symmetry.space_group_name_H-M   'P 1'
#
loop_
_entity.id
_entity.type
_entity.pdbx_description
1 polymer ?
#
loop_
_entity_poly.entity_id
_entity_poly.type
_entity_poly.pdbx_seq_one_letter_code
_entity_poly.pdbx_strand_id
1 'polypeptide(L)'
;MPPVKWLMHWHPSPGATLNSQILAEACGCAESLGGSKDGRWKTSIFFYRAMTRDGAGGPAVQQHPDLPRELLGVALHERPGLYFSIVRAQRLVLQADAAFPQVMEKLQSYRIRVALNFEGFQYQLGDFCLRIGKCVPNNSEALRGIMMEVSFHFLLLNSLVLM
;
A
#
# COMPACT_ATOMS: atom_id res chain seq x y z
N MET A 1 -9.14 -18.27 11.82
CA MET A 1 -9.08 -18.07 10.35
C MET A 1 -8.39 -16.74 10.07
N PRO A 2 -7.63 -16.59 8.97
CA PRO A 2 -7.08 -15.30 8.60
C PRO A 2 -8.22 -14.31 8.29
N PRO A 3 -8.05 -13.01 8.59
CA PRO A 3 -9.07 -12.01 8.31
C PRO A 3 -9.31 -11.91 6.80
N VAL A 4 -10.58 -11.80 6.41
CA VAL A 4 -10.94 -11.51 5.01
C VAL A 4 -10.78 -10.01 4.79
N LYS A 5 -10.07 -9.64 3.72
CA LYS A 5 -9.81 -8.24 3.38
C LYS A 5 -10.37 -7.88 2.02
N TRP A 6 -11.08 -6.76 1.97
CA TRP A 6 -11.52 -6.12 0.74
C TRP A 6 -10.78 -4.80 0.55
N LEU A 7 -10.30 -4.57 -0.66
CA LEU A 7 -9.65 -3.33 -1.07
C LEU A 7 -10.53 -2.70 -2.15
N MET A 8 -11.05 -1.50 -1.87
CA MET A 8 -11.88 -0.73 -2.79
C MET A 8 -11.22 0.61 -3.12
N HIS A 9 -11.06 0.89 -4.40
CA HIS A 9 -10.55 2.18 -4.87
C HIS A 9 -11.68 2.97 -5.53
N TRP A 10 -12.01 4.11 -4.97
CA TRP A 10 -12.95 5.06 -5.52
C TRP A 10 -12.20 6.22 -6.19
N HIS A 11 -12.62 6.59 -7.40
CA HIS A 11 -12.11 7.73 -8.14
C HIS A 11 -13.29 8.61 -8.61
N PRO A 12 -13.07 9.92 -8.84
CA PRO A 12 -14.11 10.80 -9.35
C PRO A 12 -14.53 10.41 -10.77
N SER A 13 -15.71 10.89 -11.18
CA SER A 13 -16.09 10.91 -12.58
C SER A 13 -15.12 11.81 -13.38
N PRO A 14 -14.90 11.53 -14.68
CA PRO A 14 -14.07 12.38 -15.53
C PRO A 14 -14.54 13.84 -15.49
N GLY A 15 -13.60 14.78 -15.31
CA GLY A 15 -13.88 16.21 -15.25
C GLY A 15 -14.21 16.77 -13.86
N ALA A 16 -14.44 15.93 -12.85
CA ALA A 16 -14.58 16.38 -11.47
C ALA A 16 -13.21 16.57 -10.81
N THR A 17 -13.03 17.70 -10.15
CA THR A 17 -11.82 18.01 -9.38
C THR A 17 -11.89 17.37 -8.00
N LEU A 18 -10.86 16.60 -7.66
CA LEU A 18 -10.75 15.96 -6.36
C LEU A 18 -10.07 16.92 -5.38
N ASN A 19 -10.75 17.23 -4.28
CA ASN A 19 -10.18 18.05 -3.21
C ASN A 19 -10.03 17.22 -1.92
N SER A 20 -9.42 17.79 -0.89
CA SER A 20 -9.19 17.08 0.36
C SER A 20 -10.47 16.86 1.22
N GLN A 21 -11.60 17.51 0.89
CA GLN A 21 -12.85 17.39 1.64
C GLN A 21 -13.49 16.01 1.46
N ILE A 22 -13.30 15.36 0.31
CA ILE A 22 -13.87 14.02 0.05
C ILE A 22 -13.38 12.96 1.06
N LEU A 23 -12.16 13.11 1.58
CA LEU A 23 -11.67 12.25 2.65
C LEU A 23 -12.44 12.50 3.96
N ALA A 24 -12.72 13.76 4.28
CA ALA A 24 -13.49 14.12 5.47
C ALA A 24 -14.94 13.61 5.37
N GLU A 25 -15.56 13.71 4.19
CA GLU A 25 -16.89 13.16 3.92
C GLU A 25 -16.91 11.63 4.11
N ALA A 26 -15.94 10.92 3.49
CA ALA A 26 -15.84 9.47 3.63
C ALA A 26 -15.60 9.04 5.09
N CYS A 27 -14.79 9.81 5.84
CA CYS A 27 -14.62 9.59 7.28
C CYS A 27 -15.92 9.83 8.05
N GLY A 28 -16.65 10.90 7.74
CA GLY A 28 -17.95 11.19 8.35
C GLY A 28 -18.98 10.09 8.10
N CYS A 29 -18.95 9.43 6.94
CA CYS A 29 -19.77 8.24 6.68
C CYS A 29 -19.39 7.05 7.56
N ALA A 30 -18.10 6.82 7.82
CA ALA A 30 -17.69 5.76 8.74
C ALA A 30 -18.16 6.02 10.17
N GLU A 31 -18.03 7.27 10.62
CA GLU A 31 -18.47 7.71 11.95
C GLU A 31 -20.00 7.62 12.10
N SER A 32 -20.78 8.01 11.09
CA SER A 32 -22.25 7.94 11.14
C SER A 32 -22.80 6.52 11.14
N LEU A 33 -22.04 5.55 10.62
CA LEU A 33 -22.33 4.11 10.74
C LEU A 33 -21.98 3.54 12.12
N GLY A 34 -21.43 4.34 13.04
CA GLY A 34 -21.01 3.93 14.37
C GLY A 34 -19.54 3.55 14.48
N GLY A 35 -18.71 3.89 13.49
CA GLY A 35 -17.28 3.60 13.49
C GLY A 35 -16.52 4.48 14.49
N SER A 36 -15.76 3.87 15.40
CA SER A 36 -14.88 4.59 16.32
C SER A 36 -13.49 4.75 15.72
N LYS A 37 -13.00 5.99 15.63
CA LYS A 37 -11.68 6.30 15.08
C LYS A 37 -10.56 5.73 15.98
N ASP A 38 -9.70 4.91 15.39
CA ASP A 38 -8.69 4.11 16.10
C ASP A 38 -7.24 4.51 15.76
N GLY A 39 -7.05 5.42 14.79
CA GLY A 39 -5.74 6.01 14.56
C GLY A 39 -5.49 6.48 13.14
N ARG A 40 -4.22 6.81 12.87
CA ARG A 40 -3.74 7.13 11.52
C ARG A 40 -3.36 5.84 10.80
N TRP A 41 -3.68 5.79 9.52
CA TRP A 41 -3.31 4.70 8.63
C TRP A 41 -2.35 5.21 7.55
N LYS A 42 -1.28 4.44 7.29
CA LYS A 42 -0.34 4.71 6.21
C LYS A 42 0.20 3.42 5.60
N THR A 43 0.01 3.26 4.29
CA THR A 43 0.56 2.18 3.47
C THR A 43 1.14 2.79 2.20
N SER A 44 2.21 2.23 1.65
CA SER A 44 2.82 2.72 0.42
C SER A 44 3.07 1.59 -0.57
N ILE A 45 2.86 1.88 -1.85
CA ILE A 45 3.14 0.98 -2.98
C ILE A 45 4.12 1.68 -3.92
N PHE A 46 5.12 0.93 -4.38
CA PHE A 46 6.21 1.42 -5.22
C PHE A 46 6.34 0.57 -6.47
N PHE A 47 6.35 1.19 -7.64
CA PHE A 47 6.61 0.52 -8.90
C PHE A 47 8.06 0.76 -9.30
N TYR A 48 8.86 -0.30 -9.28
CA TYR A 48 10.26 -0.24 -9.65
C TYR A 48 10.50 -0.74 -11.06
N ARG A 49 11.55 -0.20 -11.68
CA ARG A 49 12.13 -0.72 -12.92
C ARG A 49 13.60 -0.98 -12.73
N ALA A 50 14.09 -2.13 -13.20
CA ALA A 50 15.50 -2.46 -13.17
C ALA A 50 16.31 -1.38 -13.91
N MET A 51 17.46 -1.02 -13.34
CA MET A 51 18.40 -0.12 -13.99
C MET A 51 19.21 -0.90 -15.04
N THR A 52 19.34 -0.34 -16.24
CA THR A 52 20.37 -0.75 -17.21
C THR A 52 21.64 0.02 -16.86
N ARG A 53 22.77 -0.66 -16.66
CA ARG A 53 24.07 0.02 -16.67
C ARG A 53 24.48 0.21 -18.12
N ASP A 54 24.31 1.41 -18.66
CA ASP A 54 24.87 1.79 -19.94
C ASP A 54 26.24 2.48 -19.73
N GLY A 55 27.31 1.74 -20.07
CA GLY A 55 28.62 2.23 -20.53
C GLY A 55 29.40 3.29 -19.73
N ALA A 56 30.36 2.85 -18.90
CA ALA A 56 31.60 3.58 -18.63
C ALA A 56 32.74 2.59 -18.34
N GLY A 57 33.40 2.10 -19.39
CA GLY A 57 34.71 1.41 -19.35
C GLY A 57 34.83 0.05 -18.65
N GLY A 58 33.85 -0.39 -17.85
CA GLY A 58 33.80 -1.75 -17.27
C GLY A 58 32.96 -2.70 -18.13
N PRO A 59 33.16 -4.03 -18.01
CA PRO A 59 32.36 -4.99 -18.78
C PRO A 59 30.89 -4.70 -18.52
N ALA A 60 30.14 -4.47 -19.59
CA ALA A 60 28.69 -4.35 -19.52
C ALA A 60 28.19 -5.57 -18.75
N VAL A 61 27.68 -5.36 -17.52
CA VAL A 61 26.91 -6.41 -16.85
C VAL A 61 25.64 -6.49 -17.68
N GLN A 62 25.67 -7.34 -18.70
CA GLN A 62 24.50 -7.79 -19.43
C GLN A 62 23.45 -8.08 -18.37
N GLN A 63 22.28 -7.42 -18.48
CA GLN A 63 21.16 -7.73 -17.62
C GLN A 63 21.03 -9.25 -17.63
N HIS A 64 21.25 -9.89 -16.49
CA HIS A 64 21.12 -11.33 -16.40
C HIS A 64 19.72 -11.64 -16.92
N PRO A 65 19.56 -12.54 -17.91
CA PRO A 65 18.25 -12.78 -18.52
C PRO A 65 17.16 -13.15 -17.49
N ASP A 66 17.58 -13.61 -16.31
CA ASP A 66 16.73 -13.98 -15.18
C ASP A 66 16.34 -12.82 -14.24
N LEU A 67 16.93 -11.62 -14.36
CA LEU A 67 16.63 -10.52 -13.44
C LEU A 67 15.25 -9.92 -13.73
N PRO A 68 14.34 -9.83 -12.73
CA PRO A 68 13.03 -9.24 -12.94
C PRO A 68 13.13 -7.78 -13.41
N ARG A 69 12.55 -7.45 -14.58
CA ARG A 69 12.58 -6.07 -15.10
C ARG A 69 11.73 -5.11 -14.29
N GLU A 70 10.67 -5.62 -13.67
CA GLU A 70 9.68 -4.87 -12.91
C GLU A 70 9.47 -5.53 -11.56
N LEU A 71 9.33 -4.69 -10.53
CA LEU A 71 9.16 -5.13 -9.15
C LEU A 71 8.16 -4.21 -8.47
N LEU A 72 7.22 -4.79 -7.73
CA LEU A 72 6.25 -4.04 -6.94
C LEU A 72 6.65 -4.11 -5.47
N GLY A 73 6.97 -2.95 -4.90
CA GLY A 73 7.23 -2.79 -3.49
C GLY A 73 5.98 -2.43 -2.71
N VAL A 74 5.82 -2.98 -1.51
CA VAL A 74 4.70 -2.70 -0.62
C VAL A 74 5.19 -2.57 0.83
N ALA A 75 4.92 -1.42 1.45
CA ALA A 75 5.13 -1.18 2.87
C ALA A 75 3.75 -1.04 3.54
N LEU A 76 3.41 -1.98 4.43
CA LEU A 76 2.08 -2.08 5.03
C LEU A 76 2.08 -1.45 6.43
N HIS A 77 1.02 -0.69 6.74
CA HIS A 77 0.80 -0.12 8.07
C HIS A 77 0.91 -1.16 9.20
N GLU A 78 0.38 -2.35 8.97
CA GLU A 78 0.27 -3.45 9.95
C GLU A 78 1.59 -4.14 10.24
N ARG A 79 2.58 -3.93 9.38
CA ARG A 79 3.87 -4.61 9.43
C ARG A 79 4.98 -3.57 9.26
N PRO A 80 5.12 -2.60 10.18
CA PRO A 80 6.01 -1.44 10.00
C PRO A 80 7.50 -1.80 9.89
N GLY A 81 7.91 -2.99 10.35
CA GLY A 81 9.28 -3.50 10.20
C GLY A 81 9.52 -4.37 8.96
N LEU A 82 8.50 -4.59 8.13
CA LEU A 82 8.60 -5.45 6.95
C LEU A 82 8.36 -4.68 5.66
N TYR A 83 9.04 -5.14 4.63
CA TYR A 83 8.84 -4.73 3.27
C TYR A 83 8.52 -5.94 2.40
N PHE A 84 7.50 -5.82 1.56
CA PHE A 84 7.13 -6.88 0.63
C PHE A 84 7.51 -6.47 -0.78
N SER A 85 8.08 -7.41 -1.52
CA SER A 85 8.46 -7.22 -2.90
C SER A 85 7.84 -8.29 -3.77
N ILE A 86 7.12 -7.89 -4.81
CA ILE A 86 6.31 -8.80 -5.63
C ILE A 86 6.84 -8.79 -7.05
N VAL A 87 7.26 -9.97 -7.52
CA VAL A 87 7.61 -10.22 -8.92
C VAL A 87 6.41 -10.87 -9.59
N ARG A 88 5.55 -10.04 -10.19
CA ARG A 88 4.25 -10.48 -10.74
C ARG A 88 4.39 -11.59 -11.79
N ALA A 89 5.36 -11.46 -12.70
CA ALA A 89 5.59 -12.43 -13.78
C ALA A 89 5.90 -13.84 -13.23
N GLN A 90 6.54 -13.92 -12.07
CA GLN A 90 6.94 -15.18 -11.44
C GLN A 90 5.99 -15.58 -10.30
N ARG A 91 4.96 -14.77 -10.01
CA ARG A 91 4.05 -14.94 -8.86
C ARG A 91 4.77 -15.09 -7.51
N LEU A 92 5.93 -14.43 -7.38
CA LEU A 92 6.75 -14.48 -6.17
C LEU A 92 6.47 -13.28 -5.28
N VAL A 93 6.39 -13.54 -3.97
CA VAL A 93 6.35 -12.53 -2.93
C VAL A 93 7.56 -12.74 -2.03
N LEU A 94 8.46 -11.76 -2.02
CA LEU A 94 9.58 -11.69 -1.11
C LEU A 94 9.18 -10.85 0.10
N GLN A 95 9.41 -11.37 1.30
CA GLN A 95 9.36 -10.59 2.53
C GLN A 95 10.80 -10.25 2.94
N ALA A 96 11.04 -8.98 3.23
CA ALA A 96 12.33 -8.45 3.65
C ALA A 96 12.16 -7.45 4.80
N ASP A 97 13.28 -7.01 5.36
CA ASP A 97 13.31 -5.92 6.32
C ASP A 97 12.90 -4.58 5.68
N ALA A 98 12.37 -3.65 6.49
CA ALA A 98 11.99 -2.30 6.05
C ALA A 98 13.14 -1.51 5.41
N ALA A 99 14.41 -1.85 5.68
CA ALA A 99 15.58 -1.25 5.04
C ALA A 99 15.84 -1.74 3.60
N PHE A 100 15.17 -2.79 3.12
CA PHE A 100 15.39 -3.36 1.78
C PHE A 100 15.34 -2.34 0.63
N PRO A 101 14.39 -1.37 0.58
CA PRO A 101 14.39 -0.33 -0.44
C PRO A 101 15.67 0.51 -0.46
N GLN A 102 16.25 0.81 0.71
CA GLN A 102 17.48 1.59 0.82
C GLN A 102 18.67 0.82 0.26
N VAL A 103 18.69 -0.51 0.44
CA VAL A 103 19.73 -1.38 -0.14
C VAL A 103 19.61 -1.37 -1.67
N MET A 104 18.40 -1.53 -2.22
CA MET A 104 18.18 -1.48 -3.68
C MET A 104 18.58 -0.13 -4.29
N GLU A 105 18.31 0.97 -3.58
CA GLU A 105 18.70 2.31 -4.00
C GLU A 105 20.23 2.49 -3.97
N LYS A 106 20.90 2.08 -2.88
CA LYS A 106 22.37 2.13 -2.76
C LYS A 106 23.07 1.29 -3.83
N LEU A 107 22.54 0.12 -4.14
CA LEU A 107 23.05 -0.75 -5.21
C LEU A 107 22.70 -0.24 -6.61
N GLN A 108 21.81 0.75 -6.72
CA GLN A 108 21.24 1.24 -7.97
C GLN A 108 20.66 0.11 -8.83
N SER A 109 20.15 -0.95 -8.21
CA SER A 109 19.62 -2.12 -8.92
C SER A 109 18.26 -1.82 -9.55
N TYR A 110 17.44 -1.04 -8.84
CA TYR A 110 16.07 -0.70 -9.22
C TYR A 110 15.81 0.77 -8.94
N ARG A 111 15.12 1.46 -9.86
CA ARG A 111 14.63 2.83 -9.68
C ARG A 111 13.13 2.85 -9.49
N ILE A 112 12.64 3.68 -8.58
CA ILE A 112 11.20 3.96 -8.43
C ILE A 112 10.74 4.75 -9.65
N ARG A 113 9.69 4.28 -10.31
CA ARG A 113 8.99 4.98 -11.40
C ARG A 113 7.75 5.69 -10.91
N VAL A 114 7.03 5.05 -9.99
CA VAL A 114 5.81 5.57 -9.37
C VAL A 114 5.81 5.14 -7.91
N ALA A 115 5.48 6.05 -7.01
CA ALA A 115 5.08 5.68 -5.66
C ALA A 115 3.67 6.22 -5.38
N LEU A 116 2.84 5.36 -4.78
CA LEU A 116 1.50 5.66 -4.32
C LEU A 116 1.52 5.57 -2.80
N ASN A 117 1.23 6.68 -2.14
CA ASN A 117 1.09 6.73 -0.69
C ASN A 117 -0.39 6.78 -0.35
N PHE A 118 -0.82 5.86 0.50
CA PHE A 118 -2.16 5.80 1.05
C PHE A 118 -2.09 6.33 2.46
N GLU A 119 -2.75 7.46 2.72
CA GLU A 119 -2.71 8.13 4.01
C GLU A 119 -4.12 8.48 4.47
N GLY A 120 -4.45 8.12 5.71
CA GLY A 120 -5.77 8.40 6.24
C GLY A 120 -5.96 7.90 7.65
N PHE A 121 -7.12 7.31 7.93
CA PHE A 121 -7.53 6.94 9.26
C PHE A 121 -8.05 5.50 9.32
N GLN A 122 -7.89 4.89 10.48
CA GLN A 122 -8.46 3.59 10.83
C GLN A 122 -9.67 3.81 11.73
N TYR A 123 -10.71 3.01 11.53
CA TYR A 123 -11.95 2.96 12.30
C TYR A 123 -12.27 1.52 12.67
N GLN A 124 -12.76 1.32 13.89
CA GLN A 124 -13.32 0.05 14.32
C GLN A 124 -14.85 0.12 14.23
N LEU A 125 -15.47 -0.87 13.60
CA LEU A 125 -16.91 -0.98 13.41
C LEU A 125 -17.34 -2.42 13.74
N GLY A 126 -17.61 -2.70 15.01
CA GLY A 126 -17.86 -4.06 15.49
C GLY A 126 -16.68 -4.98 15.18
N ASP A 127 -16.92 -6.04 14.41
CA ASP A 127 -15.91 -7.03 13.97
C ASP A 127 -15.08 -6.56 12.75
N PHE A 128 -15.39 -5.38 12.22
CA PHE A 128 -14.72 -4.82 11.05
C PHE A 128 -13.69 -3.77 11.48
N CYS A 129 -12.50 -3.85 10.89
CA CYS A 129 -11.55 -2.74 10.87
C CYS A 129 -11.56 -2.13 9.47
N LEU A 130 -11.92 -0.85 9.42
CA LEU A 130 -12.07 -0.04 8.22
C LEU A 130 -10.93 0.97 8.16
N ARG A 131 -10.26 1.08 7.02
CA ARG A 131 -9.29 2.15 6.78
C ARG A 131 -9.69 2.92 5.56
N ILE A 132 -9.72 4.24 5.70
CA ILE A 132 -10.10 5.18 4.65
C ILE A 132 -8.96 6.16 4.50
N GLY A 133 -8.47 6.33 3.28
CA GLY A 133 -7.36 7.24 3.03
C GLY A 133 -7.28 7.72 1.60
N LYS A 134 -6.59 8.85 1.45
CA LYS A 134 -6.27 9.41 0.13
C LYS A 134 -5.16 8.62 -0.55
N CYS A 135 -5.27 8.45 -1.86
CA CYS A 135 -4.18 7.98 -2.70
C CYS A 135 -3.42 9.19 -3.28
N VAL A 136 -2.17 9.39 -2.84
CA VAL A 136 -1.31 10.51 -3.23
C VAL A 136 -0.05 10.00 -3.93
N PRO A 137 0.20 10.35 -5.20
CA PRO A 137 1.45 10.05 -5.88
C PRO A 137 2.62 10.86 -5.33
N ASN A 138 3.83 10.28 -5.31
CA ASN A 138 5.04 10.91 -4.73
C ASN A 138 5.52 12.22 -5.39
N ASN A 139 4.87 12.66 -6.47
CA ASN A 139 5.33 13.80 -7.27
C ASN A 139 4.18 14.72 -7.69
N SER A 140 3.05 14.65 -6.99
CA SER A 140 1.89 15.48 -7.26
C SER A 140 1.02 15.57 -6.02
N GLU A 141 0.60 16.79 -5.68
CA GLU A 141 -0.47 17.00 -4.70
C GLU A 141 -1.85 16.56 -5.26
N ALA A 142 -1.92 16.18 -6.55
CA ALA A 142 -3.13 15.70 -7.16
C ALA A 142 -3.55 14.35 -6.56
N LEU A 143 -4.58 14.43 -5.72
CA LEU A 143 -5.32 13.30 -5.20
C LEU A 143 -5.84 12.42 -6.35
N ARG A 144 -5.54 11.11 -6.31
CA ARG A 144 -5.99 10.15 -7.34
C ARG A 144 -7.35 9.53 -7.04
N GLY A 145 -7.75 9.51 -5.77
CA GLY A 145 -8.93 8.83 -5.31
C GLY A 145 -8.93 8.61 -3.80
N ILE A 146 -9.97 7.94 -3.33
CA ILE A 146 -10.09 7.41 -1.98
C ILE A 146 -9.89 5.91 -2.03
N MET A 147 -9.05 5.41 -1.14
CA MET A 147 -8.81 4.01 -0.90
C MET A 147 -9.50 3.59 0.39
N MET A 148 -10.24 2.49 0.33
CA MET A 148 -10.92 1.88 1.46
C MET A 148 -10.51 0.41 1.64
N GLU A 149 -9.84 0.10 2.75
CA GLU A 149 -9.57 -1.28 3.17
C GLU A 149 -10.62 -1.68 4.23
N VAL A 150 -11.35 -2.75 3.97
CA VAL A 150 -12.27 -3.35 4.94
C VAL A 150 -11.70 -4.70 5.33
N SER A 151 -11.47 -4.92 6.62
CA SER A 151 -10.99 -6.19 7.15
C SER A 151 -11.99 -6.74 8.14
N PHE A 152 -12.43 -7.97 7.94
CA PHE A 152 -13.32 -8.67 8.86
C PHE A 152 -12.51 -9.64 9.71
N HIS A 153 -12.57 -9.43 11.03
CA HIS A 153 -11.98 -10.33 11.99
C HIS A 153 -13.11 -11.16 12.58
N PHE A 154 -13.09 -12.47 12.34
CA PHE A 154 -14.02 -13.35 13.05
C PHE A 154 -13.59 -13.37 14.52
N LEU A 155 -14.26 -12.57 15.36
CA LEU A 155 -14.22 -12.79 16.80
C LEU A 155 -14.88 -14.16 17.00
N LEU A 156 -14.07 -15.20 17.18
CA LEU A 156 -14.56 -16.40 17.85
C LEU A 156 -15.24 -15.92 19.13
N LEU A 157 -16.47 -16.39 19.36
CA LEU A 157 -17.32 -16.24 20.54
C LEU A 157 -16.61 -16.66 21.86
N ASN A 158 -15.37 -16.25 22.12
CA ASN A 158 -14.61 -16.62 23.29
C ASN A 158 -15.07 -15.90 24.56
N SER A 159 -16.03 -14.96 24.45
CA SER A 159 -16.69 -14.34 25.61
C SER A 159 -18.02 -14.99 26.00
N LEU A 160 -18.48 -16.03 25.29
CA LEU A 160 -19.75 -16.72 25.60
C LEU A 160 -19.56 -18.15 26.13
N VAL A 161 -18.31 -18.57 26.38
CA VAL A 161 -17.96 -19.86 27.03
C VAL A 161 -17.41 -19.65 28.46
N LEU A 162 -17.42 -18.41 28.97
CA LEU A 162 -16.95 -18.07 30.33
C LEU A 162 -17.99 -17.36 31.20
N MET A 163 -19.29 -17.48 30.88
CA MET A 163 -20.38 -17.21 31.82
C MET A 163 -21.13 -18.50 32.15
#